data_AF-A0A5E4G1L8-F1
#
_entry.id   AF-A0A5E4G1L8-F1
#
_cell.length_a   1.000
_cell.length_b   1.000
_cell.length_c   1.000
_cell.angle_alpha   90.00
_cell.angle_beta   90.00
_cell.angle_gamma   90.00
#
_symmetry.space_group_name_H-M   'P 1'
#
loop_
_entity.id
_entity.type
_entity.pdbx_description
1 polymer ?
#
loop_
_entity_poly.entity_id
_entity_poly.type
_entity_poly.pdbx_seq_one_letter_code
_entity_poly.pdbx_strand_id
1 'polypeptide(L)'
;MLTGQASALIQGRRARVTATSTVNGHLATIDDSLSARNLQMNAVLGRMASTAQELAHYHSGDGDGIYLAYSDFHPYLIGDSSCIKELNQWFAKQLDTGPFRLVAEEGKSKCSWVSLEDISNIIVRDLEKSHHQRVSELQRLRSIFGTSERQWVEAQVENAKQQAILMVLKSQVSSDEAHIHLDLHSLRRKHSELVGELSNSYHKEEKLLSETIPDLCWELAQLQDTYILQGDYDLKVMRQEYYINRQKAFINHLVNQLARHQFLKIACQLEKKNMLGAYSLLKVIESEVQAYLSATKGRVGRCLALIQAASDVQEQGGVDDQDHFLHGVRDLLSIHSNAQVGLSTYVSAPGIVQQISSLHSDLMTLQSDLENSLPEDRNRCVNELCTLIQSLQQLLFASSTTAQPILTPRPLMKELDEMEKINAKLSAAVEEVTLEHRKKNEIVKHHAKEIGLQRGVFVDFFCNPERLRSQVRELTARVRALQVS
;
A
#
# COMPACT_ATOMS: atom_id res chain seq x y z
N MET A 1 -36.60 -96.15 36.84
CA MET A 1 -36.44 -94.88 37.57
C MET A 1 -34.98 -94.42 37.62
N LEU A 2 -34.00 -95.26 37.98
CA LEU A 2 -32.57 -94.88 38.05
C LEU A 2 -31.87 -94.62 36.69
N THR A 3 -32.29 -95.29 35.61
CA THR A 3 -31.70 -95.12 34.27
C THR A 3 -32.05 -93.79 33.59
N GLY A 4 -33.21 -93.21 33.90
CA GLY A 4 -33.63 -91.90 33.38
C GLY A 4 -32.92 -90.70 34.04
N GLN A 5 -32.50 -90.86 35.31
CA GLN A 5 -31.71 -89.84 36.00
C GLN A 5 -30.26 -89.79 35.48
N ALA A 6 -29.68 -90.93 35.13
CA ALA A 6 -28.34 -91.00 34.53
C ALA A 6 -28.29 -90.38 33.13
N SER A 7 -29.30 -90.59 32.29
CA SER A 7 -29.37 -89.96 30.96
C SER A 7 -29.55 -88.44 31.04
N ALA A 8 -30.37 -87.95 31.97
CA ALA A 8 -30.54 -86.51 32.21
C ALA A 8 -29.26 -85.83 32.71
N LEU A 9 -28.48 -86.50 33.58
CA LEU A 9 -27.18 -86.03 34.05
C LEU A 9 -26.13 -85.96 32.92
N ILE A 10 -26.08 -86.97 32.05
CA ILE A 10 -25.16 -87.01 30.91
C ILE A 10 -25.53 -85.94 29.87
N GLN A 11 -26.84 -85.75 29.62
CA GLN A 11 -27.33 -84.74 28.70
C GLN A 11 -27.11 -83.32 29.24
N GLY A 12 -27.32 -83.10 30.54
CA GLY A 12 -26.96 -81.85 31.22
C GLY A 12 -25.45 -81.59 31.29
N ARG A 13 -24.62 -82.64 31.30
CA ARG A 13 -23.15 -82.51 31.20
C ARG A 13 -22.71 -82.13 29.79
N ARG A 14 -23.29 -82.76 28.75
CA ARG A 14 -23.05 -82.37 27.35
C ARG A 14 -23.54 -80.95 27.04
N ALA A 15 -24.72 -80.57 27.54
CA ALA A 15 -25.25 -79.21 27.40
C ALA A 15 -24.36 -78.17 28.10
N ARG A 16 -23.82 -78.48 29.28
CA ARG A 16 -22.83 -77.61 29.95
C ARG A 16 -21.52 -77.50 29.17
N VAL A 17 -21.00 -78.61 28.64
CA VAL A 17 -19.75 -78.62 27.85
C VAL A 17 -19.91 -77.86 26.52
N THR A 18 -21.07 -77.97 25.87
CA THR A 18 -21.35 -77.19 24.66
C THR A 18 -21.56 -75.72 24.97
N ALA A 19 -22.28 -75.39 26.05
CA ALA A 19 -22.42 -74.00 26.51
C ALA A 19 -21.07 -73.36 26.88
N THR A 20 -20.19 -74.09 27.59
CA THR A 20 -18.84 -73.59 27.89
C THR A 20 -17.97 -73.49 26.65
N SER A 21 -18.08 -74.40 25.68
CA SER A 21 -17.33 -74.26 24.43
C SER A 21 -17.80 -73.06 23.60
N THR A 22 -19.11 -72.78 23.56
CA THR A 22 -19.64 -71.59 22.88
C THR A 22 -19.22 -70.31 23.57
N VAL A 23 -19.26 -70.27 24.90
CA VAL A 23 -18.81 -69.11 25.70
C VAL A 23 -17.31 -68.89 25.53
N ASN A 24 -16.50 -69.95 25.56
CA ASN A 24 -15.06 -69.86 25.31
C ASN A 24 -14.73 -69.40 23.88
N GLY A 25 -15.51 -69.84 22.88
CA GLY A 25 -15.40 -69.35 21.51
C GLY A 25 -15.69 -67.85 21.42
N HIS A 26 -16.76 -67.38 22.07
CA HIS A 26 -17.08 -65.96 22.13
C HIS A 26 -16.01 -65.14 22.87
N LEU A 27 -15.49 -65.64 23.98
CA LEU A 27 -14.39 -65.00 24.72
C LEU A 27 -13.13 -64.86 23.86
N ALA A 28 -12.74 -65.92 23.13
CA ALA A 28 -11.60 -65.86 22.22
C ALA A 28 -11.81 -64.82 21.12
N THR A 29 -12.99 -64.77 20.49
CA THR A 29 -13.28 -63.75 19.47
C THR A 29 -13.25 -62.32 20.00
N ILE A 30 -13.69 -62.12 21.25
CA ILE A 30 -13.64 -60.81 21.91
C ILE A 30 -12.18 -60.44 22.23
N ASP A 31 -11.39 -61.38 22.73
CA ASP A 31 -9.97 -61.17 23.04
C ASP A 31 -9.15 -60.83 21.78
N ASP A 32 -9.40 -61.55 20.67
CA ASP A 32 -8.82 -61.25 19.36
C ASP A 32 -9.21 -59.85 18.87
N SER A 33 -10.48 -59.45 19.06
CA SER A 33 -10.94 -58.11 18.68
C SER A 33 -10.32 -57.00 19.54
N LEU A 34 -10.13 -57.25 20.83
CA LEU A 34 -9.52 -56.31 21.78
C LEU A 34 -8.02 -56.16 21.52
N SER A 35 -7.33 -57.28 21.28
CA SER A 35 -5.91 -57.27 20.95
C SER A 35 -5.64 -56.53 19.62
N ALA A 36 -6.44 -56.78 18.58
CA ALA A 36 -6.36 -56.05 17.31
C ALA A 36 -6.57 -54.54 17.49
N ARG A 37 -7.56 -54.14 18.29
CA ARG A 37 -7.85 -52.73 18.57
C ARG A 37 -6.74 -52.06 19.40
N ASN A 38 -6.14 -52.79 20.34
CA ASN A 38 -5.00 -52.32 21.12
C ASN A 38 -3.77 -52.09 20.24
N LEU A 39 -3.51 -53.00 19.30
CA LEU A 39 -2.43 -52.88 18.31
C LEU A 39 -2.60 -51.64 17.42
N GLN A 40 -3.82 -51.37 16.95
CA GLN A 40 -4.14 -50.15 16.21
C GLN A 40 -3.93 -48.89 17.05
N MET A 41 -4.35 -48.90 18.32
CA MET A 41 -4.19 -47.75 19.21
C MET A 41 -2.70 -47.45 19.47
N ASN A 42 -1.89 -48.49 19.73
CA ASN A 42 -0.45 -48.34 19.90
C ASN A 42 0.23 -47.80 18.64
N ALA A 43 -0.21 -48.22 17.45
CA ALA A 43 0.30 -47.67 16.19
C ALA A 43 -0.04 -46.18 16.02
N VAL A 44 -1.26 -45.74 16.40
CA VAL A 44 -1.65 -44.33 16.37
C VAL A 44 -0.81 -43.51 17.35
N LEU A 45 -0.67 -43.97 18.60
CA LEU A 45 0.14 -43.30 19.61
C LEU A 45 1.62 -43.21 19.20
N GLY A 46 2.17 -44.25 18.58
CA GLY A 46 3.52 -44.24 18.04
C GLY A 46 3.72 -43.18 16.96
N ARG A 47 2.76 -43.03 16.03
CA ARG A 47 2.79 -41.96 15.03
C ARG A 47 2.66 -40.57 15.66
N MET A 48 1.77 -40.40 16.66
CA MET A 48 1.66 -39.13 17.37
C MET A 48 2.98 -38.77 18.06
N ALA A 49 3.64 -39.72 18.71
CA ALA A 49 4.94 -39.51 19.34
C ALA A 49 6.03 -39.11 18.34
N SER A 50 6.12 -39.79 17.19
CA SER A 50 7.11 -39.45 16.16
C SER A 50 6.88 -38.05 15.60
N THR A 51 5.62 -37.70 15.28
CA THR A 51 5.28 -36.36 14.77
C THR A 51 5.52 -35.25 15.80
N ALA A 52 5.26 -35.51 17.08
CA ALA A 52 5.57 -34.56 18.15
C ALA A 52 7.08 -34.36 18.32
N GLN A 53 7.87 -35.41 18.12
CA GLN A 53 9.33 -35.36 18.20
C GLN A 53 9.95 -34.61 17.00
N GLU A 54 9.40 -34.81 15.80
CA GLU A 54 9.74 -34.01 14.61
C GLU A 54 9.40 -32.53 14.81
N LEU A 55 8.22 -32.24 15.35
CA LEU A 55 7.80 -30.87 15.66
C LEU A 55 8.71 -30.22 16.71
N ALA A 56 9.07 -30.96 17.77
CA ALA A 56 10.01 -30.49 18.77
C ALA A 56 11.40 -30.21 18.20
N HIS A 57 11.86 -31.02 17.25
CA HIS A 57 13.11 -30.78 16.53
C HIS A 57 13.05 -29.49 15.70
N TYR A 58 11.94 -29.22 14.99
CA TYR A 58 11.76 -27.96 14.25
C TYR A 58 11.69 -26.72 15.15
N HIS A 59 11.33 -26.88 16.43
CA HIS A 59 11.30 -25.82 17.42
C HIS A 59 12.51 -25.78 18.36
N SER A 60 13.49 -26.68 18.21
CA SER A 60 14.72 -26.67 19.04
C SER A 60 15.68 -25.53 18.66
N GLY A 61 15.49 -24.93 17.48
CA GLY A 61 16.36 -23.86 16.96
C GLY A 61 17.68 -24.37 16.38
N ASP A 62 17.93 -25.68 16.37
CA ASP A 62 19.14 -26.29 15.79
C ASP A 62 19.06 -26.44 14.26
N GLY A 63 17.85 -26.34 13.69
CA GLY A 63 17.63 -26.38 12.25
C GLY A 63 17.69 -24.98 11.64
N ASP A 64 18.57 -24.80 10.64
CA ASP A 64 18.66 -23.56 9.87
C ASP A 64 17.34 -23.25 9.13
N GLY A 65 16.78 -22.05 9.38
CA GLY A 65 15.95 -21.34 8.41
C GLY A 65 14.48 -21.73 8.25
N ILE A 66 13.87 -22.45 9.20
CA ILE A 66 12.45 -22.86 9.07
C ILE A 66 11.49 -21.72 9.44
N TYR A 67 11.88 -20.88 10.40
CA TYR A 67 11.05 -19.84 10.98
C TYR A 67 11.81 -18.52 11.00
N LEU A 68 11.14 -17.43 10.61
CA LEU A 68 11.67 -16.07 10.69
C LEU A 68 12.00 -15.68 12.13
N ALA A 69 11.30 -16.25 13.12
CA ALA A 69 11.56 -15.99 14.54
C ALA A 69 12.96 -16.44 15.01
N TYR A 70 13.55 -17.45 14.37
CA TYR A 70 14.90 -17.94 14.70
C TYR A 70 15.98 -17.41 13.74
N SER A 71 15.59 -16.60 12.75
CA SER A 71 16.53 -16.02 11.78
C SER A 71 17.26 -14.82 12.36
N ASP A 72 18.54 -14.68 12.05
CA ASP A 72 19.31 -13.48 12.39
C ASP A 72 18.99 -12.31 11.44
N PHE A 73 18.39 -11.25 11.96
CA PHE A 73 18.09 -10.02 11.21
C PHE A 73 19.27 -9.04 11.16
N HIS A 74 20.39 -9.32 11.82
CA HIS A 74 21.55 -8.44 11.82
C HIS A 74 22.09 -8.13 10.41
N PRO A 75 22.23 -9.11 9.48
CA PRO A 75 22.65 -8.82 8.11
C PRO A 75 21.68 -7.91 7.35
N TYR A 76 20.36 -8.10 7.56
CA TYR A 76 19.32 -7.25 6.98
C TYR A 76 19.44 -5.81 7.49
N LEU A 77 19.60 -5.62 8.81
CA LEU A 77 19.75 -4.30 9.42
C LEU A 77 21.02 -3.57 8.95
N ILE A 78 22.14 -4.29 8.79
CA ILE A 78 23.38 -3.73 8.22
C ILE A 78 23.14 -3.27 6.78
N GLY A 79 22.50 -4.11 5.96
CA GLY A 79 22.16 -3.78 4.57
C GLY A 79 21.25 -2.56 4.46
N ASP A 80 20.20 -2.51 5.29
CA ASP A 80 19.25 -1.39 5.35
C ASP A 80 19.94 -0.09 5.77
N SER A 81 20.79 -0.14 6.81
CA SER A 81 21.55 1.03 7.25
C SER A 81 22.53 1.56 6.20
N SER A 82 23.15 0.67 5.42
CA SER A 82 24.03 1.03 4.31
C SER A 82 23.24 1.67 3.16
N CYS A 83 22.08 1.11 2.82
CA CYS A 83 21.18 1.67 1.81
C CYS A 83 20.71 3.09 2.19
N ILE A 84 20.32 3.31 3.45
CA ILE A 84 19.94 4.65 3.95
C ILE A 84 21.10 5.64 3.80
N LYS A 85 22.33 5.24 4.13
CA LYS A 85 23.52 6.10 4.00
C LYS A 85 23.77 6.49 2.55
N GLU A 86 23.71 5.54 1.62
CA GLU A 86 23.87 5.81 0.18
C GLU A 86 22.75 6.70 -0.36
N LEU A 87 21.51 6.45 0.06
CA LEU A 87 20.34 7.21 -0.36
C LEU A 87 20.40 8.67 0.15
N ASN A 88 20.88 8.88 1.38
CA ASN A 88 21.13 10.22 1.92
C ASN A 88 22.28 10.94 1.19
N GLN A 89 23.36 10.22 0.84
CA GLN A 89 24.44 10.80 0.04
C GLN A 89 23.98 11.16 -1.37
N TRP A 90 23.14 10.32 -1.99
CA TRP A 90 22.54 10.58 -3.28
C TRP A 90 21.61 11.80 -3.22
N PHE A 91 20.79 11.90 -2.17
CA PHE A 91 19.92 13.06 -1.91
C PHE A 91 20.74 14.35 -1.82
N ALA A 92 21.78 14.36 -1.00
CA ALA A 92 22.65 15.52 -0.84
C ALA A 92 23.34 15.91 -2.15
N LYS A 93 23.82 14.94 -2.94
CA LYS A 93 24.46 15.21 -4.24
C LYS A 93 23.48 15.77 -5.28
N GLN A 94 22.26 15.23 -5.34
CA GLN A 94 21.35 15.44 -6.46
C GLN A 94 20.22 16.43 -6.20
N LEU A 95 19.93 16.79 -4.94
CA LEU A 95 18.79 17.63 -4.56
C LEU A 95 19.17 18.86 -3.73
N ASP A 96 20.25 18.84 -2.93
CA ASP A 96 20.72 20.04 -2.19
C ASP A 96 21.31 21.10 -3.14
N THR A 97 21.85 20.67 -4.27
CA THR A 97 22.20 21.57 -5.36
C THR A 97 20.90 21.91 -6.08
N GLY A 98 20.26 23.02 -5.72
CA GLY A 98 18.92 23.37 -6.21
C GLY A 98 18.74 23.33 -7.74
N PRO A 99 17.48 23.42 -8.24
CA PRO A 99 17.10 23.16 -9.63
C PRO A 99 17.91 23.92 -10.70
N PHE A 100 18.52 25.04 -10.32
CA PHE A 100 19.20 25.96 -11.24
C PHE A 100 20.60 25.51 -11.67
N ARG A 101 21.31 24.65 -10.90
CA ARG A 101 22.71 24.29 -11.22
C ARG A 101 22.83 22.99 -12.03
N LEU A 102 21.98 22.01 -11.77
CA LEU A 102 22.07 20.65 -12.35
C LEU A 102 21.77 20.59 -13.86
N VAL A 103 20.93 21.49 -14.38
CA VAL A 103 20.52 21.47 -15.80
C VAL A 103 21.40 22.35 -16.68
N ALA A 104 22.24 23.22 -16.11
CA ALA A 104 23.22 23.98 -16.90
C ALA A 104 24.32 23.07 -17.50
N GLU A 105 24.58 21.92 -16.87
CA GLU A 105 25.60 20.95 -17.29
C GLU A 105 25.05 19.90 -18.25
N GLU A 106 23.83 19.36 -18.02
CA GLU A 106 23.20 18.34 -18.88
C GLU A 106 22.22 18.89 -19.93
N GLY A 107 21.72 20.12 -19.80
CA GLY A 107 20.93 20.77 -20.84
C GLY A 107 21.72 20.96 -22.14
N LYS A 108 23.06 20.99 -22.06
CA LYS A 108 23.98 21.05 -23.21
C LYS A 108 24.03 19.73 -24.00
N SER A 109 23.81 18.58 -23.36
CA SER A 109 23.89 17.28 -24.03
C SER A 109 22.56 16.83 -24.66
N LYS A 110 21.41 17.33 -24.18
CA LYS A 110 20.09 17.03 -24.75
C LYS A 110 19.54 18.10 -25.70
N CYS A 111 20.02 19.34 -25.64
CA CYS A 111 19.71 20.37 -26.63
C CYS A 111 20.76 20.40 -27.76
N SER A 112 21.07 19.24 -28.36
CA SER A 112 21.83 19.20 -29.61
C SER A 112 20.87 19.36 -30.79
N TRP A 113 20.41 20.59 -31.04
CA TRP A 113 19.72 20.90 -32.30
C TRP A 113 20.63 20.82 -33.54
N VAL A 114 21.90 20.43 -33.38
CA VAL A 114 22.78 19.99 -34.46
C VAL A 114 23.79 18.97 -33.90
N SER A 115 23.49 17.67 -33.98
CA SER A 115 24.54 16.65 -33.97
C SER A 115 25.25 16.68 -35.33
N LEU A 116 26.35 17.44 -35.40
CA LEU A 116 27.46 17.11 -36.29
C LEU A 116 28.53 16.44 -35.42
N GLU A 117 28.25 15.21 -35.02
CA GLU A 117 29.33 14.33 -34.58
C GLU A 117 30.05 13.88 -35.84
N ASP A 118 31.34 14.21 -35.97
CA ASP A 118 32.28 13.13 -36.15
C ASP A 118 33.71 13.50 -35.75
N ILE A 119 34.20 12.69 -34.81
CA ILE A 119 35.57 12.19 -34.67
C ILE A 119 36.65 13.22 -34.28
N SER A 120 36.85 13.37 -32.97
CA SER A 120 38.04 12.77 -32.33
C SER A 120 38.05 13.05 -30.82
N ASN A 121 37.88 11.97 -30.06
CA ASN A 121 38.20 11.89 -28.65
C ASN A 121 39.71 12.06 -28.45
N ILE A 122 40.20 13.28 -28.21
CA ILE A 122 41.51 13.50 -27.61
C ILE A 122 41.45 14.71 -26.65
N ILE A 123 41.50 14.39 -25.35
CA ILE A 123 41.94 15.23 -24.20
C ILE A 123 40.89 16.15 -23.54
N VAL A 124 40.48 15.69 -22.35
CA VAL A 124 39.58 16.27 -21.33
C VAL A 124 40.16 17.52 -20.63
N ARG A 125 40.93 18.38 -21.31
CA ARG A 125 41.47 19.63 -20.72
C ARG A 125 41.30 20.91 -21.53
N ASP A 126 40.85 20.83 -22.79
CA ASP A 126 40.73 22.02 -23.67
C ASP A 126 39.30 22.47 -23.97
N LEU A 127 38.27 21.84 -23.36
CA LEU A 127 36.88 22.17 -23.64
C LEU A 127 36.51 23.62 -23.23
N GLU A 128 37.07 24.14 -22.12
CA GLU A 128 36.81 25.53 -21.68
C GLU A 128 37.45 26.56 -22.63
N LYS A 129 38.65 26.30 -23.15
CA LYS A 129 39.34 27.20 -24.09
C LYS A 129 38.68 27.18 -25.46
N SER A 130 38.30 26.00 -25.95
CA SER A 130 37.52 25.82 -27.19
C SER A 130 36.15 26.51 -27.09
N HIS A 131 35.48 26.41 -25.94
CA HIS A 131 34.20 27.08 -25.70
C HIS A 131 34.35 28.60 -25.63
N HIS A 132 35.39 29.13 -24.97
CA HIS A 132 35.66 30.56 -24.95
C HIS A 132 36.02 31.13 -26.32
N GLN A 133 36.73 30.37 -27.16
CA GLN A 133 37.02 30.75 -28.54
C GLN A 133 35.74 30.75 -29.40
N ARG A 134 34.87 29.74 -29.27
CA ARG A 134 33.59 29.71 -29.99
C ARG A 134 32.64 30.82 -29.56
N VAL A 135 32.54 31.12 -28.26
CA VAL A 135 31.72 32.22 -27.76
C VAL A 135 32.27 33.57 -28.24
N SER A 136 33.59 33.74 -28.26
CA SER A 136 34.25 34.94 -28.80
C SER A 136 34.01 35.09 -30.30
N GLU A 137 34.09 34.00 -31.09
CA GLU A 137 33.79 34.02 -32.52
C GLU A 137 32.30 34.29 -32.80
N LEU A 138 31.38 33.72 -32.02
CA LEU A 138 29.95 34.02 -32.15
C LEU A 138 29.65 35.48 -31.77
N GLN A 139 30.32 36.04 -30.76
CA GLN A 139 30.23 37.47 -30.44
C GLN A 139 30.80 38.34 -31.56
N ARG A 140 31.91 37.93 -32.17
CA ARG A 140 32.51 38.60 -33.33
C ARG A 140 31.59 38.57 -34.55
N LEU A 141 31.01 37.41 -34.86
CA LEU A 141 30.05 37.27 -35.96
C LEU A 141 28.78 38.09 -35.68
N ARG A 142 28.26 38.09 -34.45
CA ARG A 142 27.09 38.89 -34.08
C ARG A 142 27.35 40.40 -34.16
N SER A 143 28.56 40.86 -33.82
CA SER A 143 28.91 42.27 -33.94
C SER A 143 29.10 42.70 -35.39
N ILE A 144 29.65 41.81 -36.24
CA ILE A 144 29.88 42.11 -37.66
C ILE A 144 28.59 41.98 -38.48
N PHE A 145 27.76 40.97 -38.22
CA PHE A 145 26.61 40.61 -39.06
C PHE A 145 25.66 41.79 -39.30
N GLY A 146 25.24 42.48 -38.23
CA GLY A 146 24.34 43.64 -38.37
C GLY A 146 24.96 44.80 -39.15
N THR A 147 26.28 45.01 -39.03
CA THR A 147 26.97 46.03 -39.81
C THR A 147 27.18 45.62 -41.26
N SER A 148 27.52 44.36 -41.53
CA SER A 148 27.74 43.84 -42.88
C SER A 148 26.43 43.74 -43.67
N GLU A 149 25.33 43.36 -43.02
CA GLU A 149 24.02 43.29 -43.65
C GLU A 149 23.49 44.69 -43.99
N ARG A 150 23.63 45.66 -43.07
CA ARG A 150 23.32 47.07 -43.36
C ARG A 150 24.15 47.60 -44.53
N GLN A 151 25.47 47.39 -44.51
CA GLN A 151 26.36 47.84 -45.59
C GLN A 151 26.00 47.19 -46.94
N TRP A 152 25.60 45.92 -46.93
CA TRP A 152 25.15 45.23 -48.13
C TRP A 152 23.86 45.85 -48.69
N VAL A 153 22.87 46.13 -47.82
CA VAL A 153 21.63 46.81 -48.23
C VAL A 153 21.91 48.22 -48.76
N GLU A 154 22.73 49.01 -48.06
CA GLU A 154 23.12 50.37 -48.49
C GLU A 154 23.83 50.34 -49.85
N ALA A 155 24.74 49.37 -50.07
CA ALA A 155 25.41 49.19 -51.35
C ALA A 155 24.42 48.77 -52.46
N GLN A 156 23.43 47.94 -52.16
CA GLN A 156 22.39 47.55 -53.11
C GLN A 156 21.50 48.74 -53.50
N VAL A 157 21.13 49.58 -52.53
CA VAL A 157 20.37 50.82 -52.76
C VAL A 157 21.16 51.81 -53.62
N GLU A 158 22.43 52.06 -53.30
CA GLU A 158 23.25 52.99 -54.08
C GLU A 158 23.52 52.46 -55.50
N ASN A 159 23.70 51.14 -55.67
CA ASN A 159 23.80 50.52 -57.00
C ASN A 159 22.51 50.71 -57.80
N ALA A 160 21.33 50.46 -57.21
CA ALA A 160 20.04 50.70 -57.88
C ALA A 160 19.87 52.17 -58.29
N LYS A 161 20.26 53.10 -57.42
CA LYS A 161 20.27 54.55 -57.71
C LYS A 161 21.22 54.89 -58.86
N GLN A 162 22.43 54.36 -58.87
CA GLN A 162 23.39 54.55 -59.96
C GLN A 162 22.88 53.97 -61.28
N GLN A 163 22.24 52.79 -61.25
CA GLN A 163 21.60 52.21 -62.42
C GLN A 163 20.46 53.08 -62.96
N ALA A 164 19.63 53.65 -62.09
CA ALA A 164 18.58 54.59 -62.49
C ALA A 164 19.17 55.84 -63.13
N ILE A 165 20.23 56.43 -62.54
CA ILE A 165 20.92 57.59 -63.12
C ILE A 165 21.53 57.25 -64.48
N LEU A 166 22.20 56.10 -64.61
CA LEU A 166 22.75 55.63 -65.89
C LEU A 166 21.67 55.41 -66.93
N MET A 167 20.50 54.89 -66.54
CA MET A 167 19.36 54.70 -67.44
C MET A 167 18.80 56.04 -67.91
N VAL A 168 18.67 57.02 -67.00
CA VAL A 168 18.26 58.40 -67.33
C VAL A 168 19.28 59.05 -68.27
N LEU A 169 20.58 58.96 -67.98
CA LEU A 169 21.63 59.52 -68.83
C LEU A 169 21.67 58.86 -70.21
N LYS A 170 21.51 57.53 -70.30
CA LYS A 170 21.37 56.83 -71.59
C LYS A 170 20.14 57.27 -72.36
N SER A 171 19.01 57.49 -71.67
CA SER A 171 17.80 58.04 -72.29
C SER A 171 17.99 59.48 -72.77
N GLN A 172 18.78 60.29 -72.05
CA GLN A 172 19.11 61.66 -72.43
C GLN A 172 20.08 61.70 -73.62
N VAL A 173 21.13 60.87 -73.64
CA VAL A 173 22.07 60.76 -74.77
C VAL A 173 21.35 60.26 -76.02
N SER A 174 20.48 59.25 -75.90
CA SER A 174 19.65 58.80 -77.03
C SER A 174 18.59 59.85 -77.44
N SER A 175 18.14 60.72 -76.54
CA SER A 175 17.31 61.87 -76.91
C SER A 175 18.11 62.97 -77.61
N ASP A 176 19.38 63.19 -77.22
CA ASP A 176 20.28 64.18 -77.82
C ASP A 176 20.77 63.73 -79.21
N GLU A 177 20.91 62.43 -79.44
CA GLU A 177 21.13 61.86 -80.78
C GLU A 177 19.86 61.96 -81.65
N ALA A 178 18.67 61.82 -81.06
CA ALA A 178 17.38 62.00 -81.74
C ALA A 178 16.96 63.47 -81.92
N HIS A 179 17.65 64.42 -81.28
CA HIS A 179 17.37 65.86 -81.37
C HIS A 179 17.61 66.45 -82.76
N ILE A 180 18.16 65.67 -83.69
CA ILE A 180 18.25 66.07 -85.09
C ILE A 180 16.85 66.12 -85.75
N HIS A 181 15.81 65.42 -85.25
CA HIS A 181 14.42 65.56 -85.74
C HIS A 181 13.32 65.20 -84.71
N LEU A 182 12.97 66.08 -83.76
CA LEU A 182 11.80 65.90 -82.89
C LEU A 182 10.84 67.10 -82.97
N ASP A 183 9.59 66.83 -83.37
CA ASP A 183 8.50 67.81 -83.47
C ASP A 183 7.90 68.13 -82.08
N LEU A 184 7.38 69.35 -81.87
CA LEU A 184 6.96 69.85 -80.54
C LEU A 184 5.90 68.96 -79.86
N HIS A 185 5.08 68.28 -80.66
CA HIS A 185 4.11 67.28 -80.19
C HIS A 185 4.75 66.04 -79.57
N SER A 186 5.89 65.58 -80.08
CA SER A 186 6.61 64.42 -79.55
C SER A 186 7.24 64.72 -78.18
N LEU A 187 7.73 65.95 -77.98
CA LEU A 187 8.25 66.43 -76.70
C LEU A 187 7.14 66.53 -75.65
N ARG A 188 5.97 67.02 -76.04
CA ARG A 188 4.80 67.12 -75.15
C ARG A 188 4.31 65.75 -74.70
N ARG A 189 4.34 64.76 -75.59
CA ARG A 189 3.98 63.36 -75.28
C ARG A 189 4.97 62.73 -74.29
N LYS A 190 6.27 62.89 -74.52
CA LYS A 190 7.31 62.42 -73.57
C LYS A 190 7.21 63.11 -72.21
N HIS A 191 6.90 64.41 -72.18
CA HIS A 191 6.69 65.12 -70.91
C HIS A 191 5.47 64.56 -70.15
N SER A 192 4.35 64.28 -70.83
CA SER A 192 3.21 63.62 -70.19
C SER A 192 3.50 62.20 -69.72
N GLU A 193 4.32 61.44 -70.45
CA GLU A 193 4.75 60.09 -70.06
C GLU A 193 5.64 60.15 -68.81
N LEU A 194 6.63 61.04 -68.76
CA LEU A 194 7.49 61.24 -67.58
C LEU A 194 6.71 61.73 -66.36
N VAL A 195 5.73 62.63 -66.53
CA VAL A 195 4.84 63.07 -65.44
C VAL A 195 4.00 61.89 -64.94
N GLY A 196 3.53 61.02 -65.84
CA GLY A 196 2.86 59.77 -65.50
C GLY A 196 3.75 58.82 -64.70
N GLU A 197 4.98 58.58 -65.15
CA GLU A 197 5.96 57.72 -64.45
C GLU A 197 6.37 58.27 -63.08
N LEU A 198 6.51 59.60 -62.97
CA LEU A 198 6.78 60.27 -61.71
C LEU A 198 5.62 60.08 -60.73
N SER A 199 4.36 60.28 -61.17
CA SER A 199 3.17 60.05 -60.34
C SER A 199 3.01 58.59 -59.91
N ASN A 200 3.34 57.65 -60.79
CA ASN A 200 3.34 56.22 -60.48
C ASN A 200 4.44 55.85 -59.47
N SER A 201 5.59 56.53 -59.52
CA SER A 201 6.70 56.33 -58.57
C SER A 201 6.35 56.88 -57.19
N TYR A 202 5.76 58.07 -57.11
CA TYR A 202 5.24 58.64 -55.86
C TYR A 202 4.15 57.78 -55.24
N HIS A 203 3.23 57.23 -56.05
CA HIS A 203 2.19 56.34 -55.54
C HIS A 203 2.76 55.01 -55.00
N LYS A 204 3.83 54.49 -55.61
CA LYS A 204 4.55 53.31 -55.09
C LYS A 204 5.28 53.60 -53.79
N GLU A 205 5.91 54.78 -53.68
CA GLU A 205 6.56 55.22 -52.44
C GLU A 205 5.56 55.37 -51.31
N GLU A 206 4.42 56.02 -51.57
CA GLU A 206 3.34 56.18 -50.59
C GLU A 206 2.80 54.82 -50.13
N LYS A 207 2.55 53.90 -51.07
CA LYS A 207 2.09 52.54 -50.74
C LYS A 207 3.10 51.74 -49.90
N LEU A 208 4.39 51.88 -50.19
CA LEU A 208 5.45 51.22 -49.41
C LEU A 208 5.50 51.77 -47.98
N LEU A 209 5.37 53.09 -47.81
CA LEU A 209 5.40 53.76 -46.51
C LEU A 209 4.12 53.54 -45.69
N SER A 210 2.95 53.50 -46.33
CA SER A 210 1.66 53.42 -45.64
C SER A 210 1.19 52.00 -45.35
N GLU A 211 1.52 51.02 -46.20
CA GLU A 211 1.02 49.64 -46.11
C GLU A 211 2.16 48.65 -45.89
N THR A 212 3.13 48.61 -46.80
CA THR A 212 4.09 47.48 -46.86
C THR A 212 5.08 47.46 -45.69
N ILE A 213 5.63 48.62 -45.32
CA ILE A 213 6.54 48.73 -44.18
C ILE A 213 5.81 48.49 -42.83
N PRO A 214 4.64 49.10 -42.57
CA PRO A 214 3.85 48.80 -41.38
C PRO A 214 3.47 47.33 -41.23
N ASP A 215 3.04 46.66 -42.31
CA ASP A 215 2.68 45.24 -42.29
C ASP A 215 3.88 44.35 -41.94
N LEU A 216 5.05 44.61 -42.54
CA LEU A 216 6.29 43.89 -42.22
C LEU A 216 6.77 44.15 -40.79
N CYS A 217 6.66 45.38 -40.29
CA CYS A 217 6.96 45.71 -38.89
C CYS A 217 5.99 45.00 -37.93
N TRP A 218 4.72 44.82 -38.31
CA TRP A 218 3.73 44.07 -37.53
C TRP A 218 4.04 42.58 -37.51
N GLU A 219 4.44 41.98 -38.64
CA GLU A 219 4.90 40.59 -38.72
C GLU A 219 6.17 40.36 -37.89
N LEU A 220 7.14 41.28 -37.95
CA LEU A 220 8.34 41.23 -37.11
C LEU A 220 8.00 41.34 -35.62
N ALA A 221 7.06 42.21 -35.24
CA ALA A 221 6.60 42.35 -33.86
C ALA A 221 5.88 41.08 -33.36
N GLN A 222 5.21 40.33 -34.24
CA GLN A 222 4.61 39.04 -33.88
C GLN A 222 5.66 37.96 -33.60
N LEU A 223 6.80 38.00 -34.29
CA LEU A 223 7.87 37.01 -34.20
C LEU A 223 8.85 37.29 -33.05
N GLN A 224 8.97 38.53 -32.59
CA GLN A 224 9.97 38.93 -31.59
C GLN A 224 9.73 38.34 -30.19
N ASP A 225 8.47 38.12 -29.79
CA ASP A 225 8.12 37.62 -28.45
C ASP A 225 7.95 36.09 -28.39
N THR A 226 7.67 35.43 -29.50
CA THR A 226 7.23 34.03 -29.50
C THR A 226 8.39 33.07 -29.25
N TYR A 227 9.50 33.18 -29.97
CA TYR A 227 10.54 32.15 -29.92
C TYR A 227 11.47 32.23 -28.70
N ILE A 228 11.80 33.44 -28.24
CA ILE A 228 12.73 33.62 -27.11
C ILE A 228 12.03 33.31 -25.79
N LEU A 229 10.78 33.77 -25.63
CA LEU A 229 10.01 33.56 -24.41
C LEU A 229 9.53 32.11 -24.29
N GLN A 230 9.10 31.49 -25.40
CA GLN A 230 8.77 30.06 -25.43
C GLN A 230 9.99 29.20 -25.07
N GLY A 231 11.18 29.49 -25.63
CA GLY A 231 12.40 28.78 -25.27
C GLY A 231 12.79 28.88 -23.79
N ASP A 232 12.59 30.04 -23.15
CA ASP A 232 12.84 30.20 -21.71
C ASP A 232 11.81 29.45 -20.84
N TYR A 233 10.53 29.45 -21.24
CA TYR A 233 9.50 28.68 -20.55
C TYR A 233 9.70 27.18 -20.72
N ASP A 234 10.02 26.69 -21.92
CA ASP A 234 10.32 25.29 -22.18
C ASP A 234 11.53 24.84 -21.36
N LEU A 235 12.57 25.68 -21.25
CA LEU A 235 13.73 25.40 -20.40
C LEU A 235 13.36 25.35 -18.91
N LYS A 236 12.46 26.21 -18.43
CA LYS A 236 11.96 26.18 -17.05
C LYS A 236 11.13 24.93 -16.78
N VAL A 237 10.25 24.53 -17.70
CA VAL A 237 9.45 23.30 -17.60
C VAL A 237 10.36 22.08 -17.56
N MET A 238 11.32 21.98 -18.47
CA MET A 238 12.29 20.88 -18.50
C MET A 238 13.11 20.78 -17.21
N ARG A 239 13.50 21.93 -16.61
CA ARG A 239 14.18 21.96 -15.29
C ARG A 239 13.29 21.38 -14.19
N GLN A 240 12.03 21.76 -14.17
CA GLN A 240 11.07 21.29 -13.17
C GLN A 240 10.76 19.81 -13.34
N GLU A 241 10.51 19.35 -14.56
CA GLU A 241 10.26 17.93 -14.85
C GLU A 241 11.44 17.04 -14.46
N TYR A 242 12.67 17.49 -14.74
CA TYR A 242 13.87 16.78 -14.33
C TYR A 242 13.99 16.64 -12.80
N TYR A 243 13.74 17.74 -12.07
CA TYR A 243 13.76 17.74 -10.62
C TYR A 243 12.65 16.82 -10.05
N ILE A 244 11.44 16.88 -10.60
CA ILE A 244 10.32 16.01 -10.25
C ILE A 244 10.67 14.54 -10.51
N ASN A 245 11.29 14.21 -11.64
CA ASN A 245 11.67 12.84 -11.96
C ASN A 245 12.71 12.29 -10.98
N ARG A 246 13.67 13.11 -10.56
CA ARG A 246 14.63 12.73 -9.50
C ARG A 246 13.95 12.54 -8.14
N GLN A 247 13.02 13.42 -7.77
CA GLN A 247 12.21 13.26 -6.56
C GLN A 247 11.37 11.97 -6.60
N LYS A 248 10.74 11.66 -7.74
CA LYS A 248 9.99 10.41 -7.93
C LYS A 248 10.89 9.18 -7.77
N ALA A 249 12.09 9.20 -8.35
CA ALA A 249 13.05 8.11 -8.18
C ALA A 249 13.44 7.92 -6.71
N PHE A 250 13.73 9.02 -5.99
CA PHE A 250 14.01 8.99 -4.56
C PHE A 250 12.86 8.41 -3.73
N ILE A 251 11.65 8.90 -3.97
CA ILE A 251 10.43 8.41 -3.31
C ILE A 251 10.25 6.93 -3.59
N ASN A 252 10.45 6.46 -4.83
CA ASN A 252 10.36 5.03 -5.15
C ASN A 252 11.36 4.18 -4.36
N HIS A 253 12.59 4.65 -4.15
CA HIS A 253 13.56 3.95 -3.32
C HIS A 253 13.11 3.88 -1.85
N LEU A 254 12.59 4.98 -1.29
CA LEU A 254 12.04 5.01 0.07
C LEU A 254 10.80 4.10 0.24
N VAL A 255 9.89 4.13 -0.74
CA VAL A 255 8.69 3.27 -0.76
C VAL A 255 9.09 1.80 -0.81
N ASN A 256 10.07 1.44 -1.65
CA ASN A 256 10.59 0.08 -1.71
C ASN A 256 11.24 -0.36 -0.40
N GLN A 257 11.98 0.53 0.26
CA GLN A 257 12.58 0.25 1.56
C GLN A 257 11.50 0.01 2.63
N LEU A 258 10.50 0.90 2.69
CA LEU A 258 9.37 0.76 3.60
C LEU A 258 8.58 -0.54 3.33
N ALA A 259 8.33 -0.86 2.07
CA ALA A 259 7.62 -2.06 1.67
C ALA A 259 8.35 -3.34 2.12
N ARG A 260 9.68 -3.39 2.01
CA ARG A 260 10.49 -4.53 2.52
C ARG A 260 10.34 -4.69 4.03
N HIS A 261 10.43 -3.60 4.78
CA HIS A 261 10.26 -3.63 6.23
C HIS A 261 8.83 -4.05 6.63
N GLN A 262 7.81 -3.51 5.96
CA GLN A 262 6.41 -3.87 6.20
C GLN A 262 6.14 -5.34 5.86
N PHE A 263 6.68 -5.83 4.75
CA PHE A 263 6.57 -7.23 4.35
C PHE A 263 7.17 -8.15 5.41
N LEU A 264 8.38 -7.84 5.89
CA LEU A 264 9.02 -8.61 6.94
C LEU A 264 8.20 -8.61 8.23
N LYS A 265 7.66 -7.45 8.62
CA LYS A 265 6.79 -7.32 9.80
C LYS A 265 5.52 -8.18 9.67
N ILE A 266 4.88 -8.17 8.49
CA ILE A 266 3.68 -8.99 8.22
C ILE A 266 4.04 -10.48 8.27
N ALA A 267 5.17 -10.88 7.69
CA ALA A 267 5.63 -12.26 7.70
C ALA A 267 5.84 -12.77 9.15
N CYS A 268 6.51 -11.99 10.00
CA CYS A 268 6.69 -12.33 11.42
C CYS A 268 5.35 -12.41 12.19
N GLN A 269 4.38 -11.54 11.87
CA GLN A 269 3.05 -11.58 12.49
C GLN A 269 2.24 -12.81 12.06
N LEU A 270 2.29 -13.16 10.77
CA LEU A 270 1.62 -14.34 10.23
C LEU A 270 2.20 -15.61 10.85
N GLU A 271 3.53 -15.69 10.94
CA GLU A 271 4.22 -16.81 11.59
C GLU A 271 3.82 -16.94 13.06
N LYS A 272 3.83 -15.84 13.82
CA LYS A 272 3.35 -15.83 15.21
C LYS A 272 1.92 -16.35 15.33
N LYS A 273 1.02 -15.94 14.44
CA LYS A 273 -0.38 -16.41 14.44
C LYS A 273 -0.45 -17.92 14.16
N ASN A 274 0.34 -18.42 13.22
CA ASN A 274 0.39 -19.84 12.90
C ASN A 274 0.96 -20.67 14.08
N MET A 275 2.04 -20.20 14.71
CA MET A 275 2.62 -20.83 15.90
C MET A 275 1.62 -20.87 17.06
N LEU A 276 0.89 -19.78 17.31
CA LEU A 276 -0.16 -19.74 18.34
C LEU A 276 -1.32 -20.69 18.01
N GLY A 277 -1.70 -20.80 16.73
CA GLY A 277 -2.68 -21.77 16.26
C GLY A 277 -2.23 -23.21 16.52
N ALA A 278 -1.00 -23.56 16.14
CA ALA A 278 -0.42 -24.87 16.41
C ALA A 278 -0.35 -25.17 17.91
N TYR A 279 0.08 -24.21 18.73
CA TYR A 279 0.08 -24.32 20.19
C TYR A 279 -1.32 -24.62 20.75
N SER A 280 -2.35 -23.91 20.27
CA SER A 280 -3.73 -24.15 20.72
C SER A 280 -4.22 -25.57 20.38
N LEU A 281 -3.86 -26.09 19.20
CA LEU A 281 -4.19 -27.46 18.80
C LEU A 281 -3.43 -28.50 19.63
N LEU A 282 -2.13 -28.28 19.89
CA LEU A 282 -1.34 -29.15 20.76
C LEU A 282 -1.92 -29.23 22.17
N LYS A 283 -2.38 -28.10 22.71
CA LYS A 283 -3.01 -28.04 24.04
C LYS A 283 -4.33 -28.83 24.09
N VAL A 284 -5.10 -28.82 23.00
CA VAL A 284 -6.31 -29.65 22.87
C VAL A 284 -5.92 -31.14 22.85
N ILE A 285 -4.94 -31.52 22.03
CA ILE A 285 -4.44 -32.91 21.96
C ILE A 285 -3.93 -33.39 23.33
N GLU A 286 -3.15 -32.56 24.03
CA GLU A 286 -2.66 -32.84 25.38
C GLU A 286 -3.81 -33.12 26.34
N SER A 287 -4.85 -32.28 26.34
CA SER A 287 -6.02 -32.45 27.19
C SER A 287 -6.80 -33.74 26.87
N GLU A 288 -6.91 -34.11 25.59
CA GLU A 288 -7.61 -35.31 25.15
C GLU A 288 -6.83 -36.58 25.54
N VAL A 289 -5.51 -36.58 25.32
CA VAL A 289 -4.63 -37.69 25.73
C VAL A 289 -4.66 -37.87 27.25
N GLN A 290 -4.62 -36.77 28.01
CA GLN A 290 -4.72 -36.81 29.47
C GLN A 290 -6.08 -37.36 29.93
N ALA A 291 -7.17 -36.97 29.26
CA ALA A 291 -8.50 -37.52 29.51
C ALA A 291 -8.54 -39.03 29.24
N TYR A 292 -8.01 -39.50 28.10
CA TYR A 292 -7.92 -40.93 27.79
C TYR A 292 -7.09 -41.70 28.82
N LEU A 293 -5.96 -41.14 29.26
CA LEU A 293 -5.10 -41.74 30.27
C LEU A 293 -5.83 -41.88 31.61
N SER A 294 -6.55 -40.84 32.04
CA SER A 294 -7.36 -40.86 33.26
C SER A 294 -8.49 -41.90 33.19
N ALA A 295 -9.21 -41.97 32.07
CA ALA A 295 -10.28 -42.93 31.83
C ALA A 295 -9.75 -44.36 31.83
N THR A 296 -8.58 -44.59 31.21
CA THR A 296 -7.91 -45.89 31.18
C THR A 296 -7.44 -46.30 32.57
N LYS A 297 -6.82 -45.39 33.32
CA LYS A 297 -6.43 -45.63 34.72
C LYS A 297 -7.65 -45.98 35.59
N GLY A 298 -8.77 -45.29 35.40
CA GLY A 298 -10.04 -45.60 36.07
C GLY A 298 -10.58 -46.98 35.69
N ARG A 299 -10.54 -47.36 34.40
CA ARG A 299 -10.92 -48.72 33.95
C ARG A 299 -10.04 -49.80 34.55
N VAL A 300 -8.72 -49.61 34.52
CA VAL A 300 -7.75 -50.55 35.11
C VAL A 300 -8.00 -50.69 36.62
N GLY A 301 -8.23 -49.58 37.33
CA GLY A 301 -8.61 -49.59 38.73
C GLY A 301 -9.87 -50.41 39.00
N ARG A 302 -10.92 -50.25 38.17
CA ARG A 302 -12.14 -51.08 38.26
C ARG A 302 -11.88 -52.56 37.97
N CYS A 303 -11.07 -52.90 36.97
CA CYS A 303 -10.71 -54.29 36.69
C CYS A 303 -9.92 -54.92 37.83
N LEU A 304 -8.97 -54.20 38.42
CA LEU A 304 -8.22 -54.66 39.59
C LEU A 304 -9.13 -54.85 40.80
N ALA A 305 -10.08 -53.93 41.04
CA ALA A 305 -11.08 -54.07 42.08
C ALA A 305 -11.99 -55.29 41.86
N LEU A 306 -12.37 -55.60 40.61
CA LEU A 306 -13.14 -56.80 40.27
C LEU A 306 -12.32 -58.09 40.47
N ILE A 307 -11.03 -58.09 40.15
CA ILE A 307 -10.14 -59.23 40.42
C ILE A 307 -10.00 -59.45 41.92
N GLN A 308 -9.82 -58.38 42.69
CA GLN A 308 -9.75 -58.41 44.16
C GLN A 308 -11.07 -58.92 44.76
N ALA A 309 -12.21 -58.41 44.28
CA ALA A 309 -13.53 -58.87 44.70
C ALA A 309 -13.79 -60.34 44.31
N ALA A 310 -13.30 -60.79 43.15
CA ALA A 310 -13.40 -62.19 42.73
C ALA A 310 -12.51 -63.14 43.53
N SER A 311 -11.36 -62.67 44.04
CA SER A 311 -10.53 -63.43 44.99
C SER A 311 -11.16 -63.52 46.39
N ASP A 312 -12.03 -62.59 46.76
CA ASP A 312 -12.75 -62.59 48.04
C ASP A 312 -14.01 -63.52 48.02
N VAL A 313 -14.39 -64.10 46.87
CA VAL A 313 -15.55 -65.01 46.74
C VAL A 313 -15.31 -66.42 47.34
N GLN A 314 -14.14 -66.65 47.95
CA GLN A 314 -13.86 -67.90 48.64
C GLN A 314 -14.10 -67.79 50.15
N GLU A 315 -15.25 -67.29 50.59
CA GLU A 315 -15.63 -67.33 52.02
C GLU A 315 -16.95 -68.04 52.28
N GLN A 316 -16.81 -69.08 53.10
CA GLN A 316 -17.84 -69.85 53.77
C GLN A 316 -18.70 -68.93 54.66
N GLY A 317 -20.03 -69.03 54.55
CA GLY A 317 -20.94 -68.35 55.46
C GLY A 317 -22.28 -67.98 54.84
N GLY A 318 -23.06 -69.00 54.46
CA GLY A 318 -24.49 -68.79 54.22
C GLY A 318 -25.17 -68.43 55.54
N VAL A 319 -26.02 -67.40 55.51
CA VAL A 319 -26.95 -67.08 56.60
C VAL A 319 -27.89 -68.27 56.75
N ASP A 320 -28.07 -68.76 57.97
CA ASP A 320 -28.97 -69.87 58.29
C ASP A 320 -30.43 -69.49 57.97
N ASP A 321 -31.19 -70.39 57.35
CA ASP A 321 -32.57 -70.16 56.89
C ASP A 321 -33.54 -69.83 58.05
N GLN A 322 -33.12 -70.07 59.30
CA GLN A 322 -33.88 -69.72 60.51
C GLN A 322 -33.70 -68.25 60.95
N ASP A 323 -32.73 -67.52 60.40
CA ASP A 323 -32.43 -66.15 60.80
C ASP A 323 -33.31 -65.13 60.05
N HIS A 324 -34.57 -65.05 60.48
CA HIS A 324 -35.56 -64.13 59.91
C HIS A 324 -35.15 -62.65 59.93
N PHE A 325 -34.25 -62.26 60.83
CA PHE A 325 -33.77 -60.88 60.91
C PHE A 325 -32.86 -60.53 59.74
N LEU A 326 -31.85 -61.35 59.46
CA LEU A 326 -30.92 -61.10 58.34
C LEU A 326 -31.61 -61.26 56.98
N HIS A 327 -32.60 -62.14 56.87
CA HIS A 327 -33.47 -62.20 55.70
C HIS A 327 -34.33 -60.94 55.54
N GLY A 328 -34.88 -60.39 56.63
CA GLY A 328 -35.63 -59.13 56.60
C GLY A 328 -34.77 -57.92 56.20
N VAL A 329 -33.52 -57.87 56.67
CA VAL A 329 -32.54 -56.84 56.28
C VAL A 329 -32.21 -56.95 54.79
N ARG A 330 -31.99 -58.16 54.27
CA ARG A 330 -31.83 -58.40 52.82
C ARG A 330 -33.02 -57.90 52.03
N ASP A 331 -34.23 -58.20 52.46
CA ASP A 331 -35.44 -57.82 51.73
C ASP A 331 -35.57 -56.30 51.64
N LEU A 332 -35.31 -55.58 52.74
CA LEU A 332 -35.23 -54.11 52.73
C LEU A 332 -34.16 -53.58 51.78
N LEU A 333 -32.96 -54.15 51.77
CA LEU A 333 -31.89 -53.74 50.86
C LEU A 333 -32.24 -54.00 49.39
N SER A 334 -32.88 -55.14 49.09
CA SER A 334 -33.31 -55.50 47.74
C SER A 334 -34.34 -54.54 47.15
N ILE A 335 -35.23 -53.99 48.00
CA ILE A 335 -36.23 -52.98 47.61
C ILE A 335 -35.54 -51.68 47.15
N HIS A 336 -34.43 -51.29 47.77
CA HIS A 336 -33.70 -50.07 47.41
C HIS A 336 -32.87 -50.22 46.13
N SER A 337 -32.37 -51.42 45.83
CA SER A 337 -31.54 -51.68 44.65
C SER A 337 -32.34 -51.91 43.35
N ASN A 338 -33.69 -51.82 43.37
CA ASN A 338 -34.57 -52.05 42.22
C ASN A 338 -34.38 -53.40 41.49
N ALA A 339 -33.75 -54.38 42.14
CA ALA A 339 -33.58 -55.72 41.58
C ALA A 339 -34.87 -56.51 41.80
N GLN A 340 -35.80 -56.47 40.84
CA GLN A 340 -37.02 -57.27 40.91
C GLN A 340 -36.73 -58.78 40.85
N VAL A 341 -37.27 -59.47 41.86
CA VAL A 341 -37.98 -60.75 41.79
C VAL A 341 -37.20 -61.91 41.17
N GLY A 342 -36.17 -62.33 41.88
CA GLY A 342 -35.69 -63.70 41.86
C GLY A 342 -35.18 -64.01 43.26
N LEU A 343 -36.00 -64.67 44.09
CA LEU A 343 -35.62 -65.12 45.42
C LEU A 343 -34.42 -66.07 45.31
N SER A 344 -33.20 -65.53 45.35
CA SER A 344 -32.02 -66.30 45.68
C SER A 344 -32.14 -66.68 47.15
N THR A 345 -32.43 -67.95 47.41
CA THR A 345 -32.51 -68.52 48.76
C THR A 345 -31.18 -68.41 49.50
N TYR A 346 -30.05 -68.26 48.78
CA TYR A 346 -28.74 -68.11 49.38
C TYR A 346 -28.40 -66.64 49.66
N VAL A 347 -28.09 -66.35 50.93
CA VAL A 347 -27.69 -65.03 51.42
C VAL A 347 -26.37 -65.20 52.15
N SER A 348 -25.33 -64.47 51.74
CA SER A 348 -24.06 -64.45 52.47
C SER A 348 -24.04 -63.25 53.43
N ALA A 349 -23.64 -63.48 54.68
CA ALA A 349 -23.52 -62.40 55.66
C ALA A 349 -22.56 -61.27 55.21
N PRO A 350 -21.43 -61.56 54.54
CA PRO A 350 -20.57 -60.53 53.97
C PRO A 350 -21.27 -59.71 52.87
N GLY A 351 -22.15 -60.32 52.08
CA GLY A 351 -22.89 -59.64 51.01
C GLY A 351 -23.87 -58.60 51.54
N ILE A 352 -24.56 -58.90 52.64
CA ILE A 352 -25.44 -57.92 53.32
C ILE A 352 -24.61 -56.75 53.85
N VAL A 353 -23.50 -57.04 54.53
CA VAL A 353 -22.62 -56.00 55.10
C VAL A 353 -22.03 -55.11 54.01
N GLN A 354 -21.64 -55.68 52.87
CA GLN A 354 -21.12 -54.93 51.73
C GLN A 354 -22.19 -54.00 51.13
N GLN A 355 -23.43 -54.46 50.98
CA GLN A 355 -24.55 -53.63 50.49
C GLN A 355 -24.91 -52.49 51.46
N ILE A 356 -24.89 -52.75 52.76
CA ILE A 356 -25.10 -51.71 53.78
C ILE A 356 -23.95 -50.70 53.73
N SER A 357 -22.72 -51.18 53.59
CA SER A 357 -21.54 -50.31 53.53
C SER A 357 -21.50 -49.46 52.26
N SER A 358 -21.95 -49.99 51.12
CA SER A 358 -22.06 -49.23 49.88
C SER A 358 -23.13 -48.15 49.98
N LEU A 359 -24.32 -48.47 50.51
CA LEU A 359 -25.38 -47.47 50.74
C LEU A 359 -24.97 -46.38 51.72
N HIS A 360 -24.21 -46.75 52.76
CA HIS A 360 -23.66 -45.78 53.69
C HIS A 360 -22.65 -44.86 53.01
N SER A 361 -21.76 -45.40 52.18
CA SER A 361 -20.84 -44.60 51.37
C SER A 361 -21.59 -43.67 50.41
N ASP A 362 -22.62 -44.16 49.73
CA ASP A 362 -23.44 -43.37 48.80
C ASP A 362 -24.14 -42.21 49.53
N LEU A 363 -24.72 -42.46 50.71
CA LEU A 363 -25.29 -41.41 51.55
C LEU A 363 -24.26 -40.35 51.96
N MET A 364 -23.06 -40.77 52.35
CA MET A 364 -21.98 -39.84 52.72
C MET A 364 -21.52 -39.00 51.52
N THR A 365 -21.48 -39.58 50.31
CA THR A 365 -21.17 -38.81 49.09
C THR A 365 -22.26 -37.80 48.75
N LEU A 366 -23.53 -38.20 48.81
CA LEU A 366 -24.66 -37.30 48.55
C LEU A 366 -24.72 -36.16 49.57
N GLN A 367 -24.43 -36.46 50.83
CA GLN A 367 -24.39 -35.46 51.90
C GLN A 367 -23.22 -34.48 51.69
N SER A 368 -22.03 -34.98 51.33
CA SER A 368 -20.88 -34.15 50.98
C SER A 368 -21.15 -33.27 49.75
N ASP A 369 -21.83 -33.78 48.73
CA ASP A 369 -22.19 -33.00 47.55
C ASP A 369 -23.21 -31.90 47.89
N LEU A 370 -24.20 -32.22 48.72
CA LEU A 370 -25.19 -31.23 49.15
C LEU A 370 -24.58 -30.13 50.03
N GLU A 371 -23.65 -30.48 50.93
CA GLU A 371 -23.01 -29.54 51.85
C GLU A 371 -21.90 -28.71 51.18
N ASN A 372 -21.16 -29.27 50.23
CA ASN A 372 -19.94 -28.63 49.69
C ASN A 372 -20.04 -28.20 48.22
N SER A 373 -20.50 -29.06 47.30
CA SER A 373 -20.42 -28.76 45.86
C SER A 373 -21.51 -27.79 45.39
N LEU A 374 -22.75 -27.97 45.87
CA LEU A 374 -23.88 -27.13 45.47
C LEU A 374 -23.72 -25.64 45.87
N PRO A 375 -23.25 -25.30 47.10
CA PRO A 375 -22.99 -23.92 47.48
C PRO A 375 -21.81 -23.30 46.72
N GLU A 376 -20.75 -24.08 46.46
CA GLU A 376 -19.57 -23.61 45.71
C GLU A 376 -19.92 -23.25 44.26
N ASP A 377 -20.68 -24.09 43.57
CA ASP A 377 -21.10 -23.83 42.19
C ASP A 377 -22.05 -22.63 42.10
N ARG A 378 -22.96 -22.47 43.06
CA ARG A 378 -23.79 -21.27 43.17
C ARG A 378 -22.95 -20.01 43.36
N ASN A 379 -21.98 -20.03 44.27
CA ASN A 379 -21.11 -18.89 44.51
C ASN A 379 -20.26 -18.56 43.27
N ARG A 380 -19.76 -19.57 42.55
CA ARG A 380 -19.02 -19.39 41.30
C ARG A 380 -19.85 -18.67 40.24
N CYS A 381 -21.07 -19.15 40.00
CA CYS A 381 -21.97 -18.57 39.00
C CYS A 381 -22.35 -17.11 39.35
N VAL A 382 -22.62 -16.84 40.63
CA VAL A 382 -22.89 -15.47 41.11
C VAL A 382 -21.69 -14.55 40.91
N ASN A 383 -20.47 -15.03 41.17
CA ASN A 383 -19.25 -14.25 40.96
C ASN A 383 -19.00 -13.97 39.47
N GLU A 384 -19.21 -14.95 38.60
CA GLU A 384 -19.12 -14.76 37.14
C GLU A 384 -20.12 -13.70 36.65
N LEU A 385 -21.37 -13.75 37.10
CA LEU A 385 -22.38 -12.74 36.78
C LEU A 385 -21.98 -11.34 37.27
N CYS A 386 -21.48 -11.23 38.51
CA CYS A 386 -21.00 -9.96 39.05
C CYS A 386 -19.83 -9.38 38.24
N THR A 387 -18.86 -10.20 37.84
CA THR A 387 -17.72 -9.73 37.02
C THR A 387 -18.15 -9.30 35.61
N LEU A 388 -19.08 -10.02 34.99
CA LEU A 388 -19.67 -9.62 33.70
C LEU A 388 -20.37 -8.27 33.79
N ILE A 389 -21.20 -8.07 34.81
CA ILE A 389 -21.90 -6.79 35.04
C ILE A 389 -20.90 -5.65 35.24
N GLN A 390 -19.83 -5.86 36.02
CA GLN A 390 -18.78 -4.85 36.21
C GLN A 390 -18.05 -4.51 34.91
N SER A 391 -17.75 -5.51 34.07
CA SER A 391 -17.11 -5.28 32.77
C SER A 391 -17.99 -4.47 31.81
N LEU A 392 -19.30 -4.77 31.80
CA LEU A 392 -20.29 -4.07 31.00
C LEU A 392 -20.46 -2.62 31.46
N GLN A 393 -20.45 -2.39 32.77
CA GLN A 393 -20.48 -1.06 33.36
C GLN A 393 -19.24 -0.23 33.00
N GLN A 394 -18.04 -0.82 33.01
CA GLN A 394 -16.80 -0.14 32.60
C GLN A 394 -16.76 0.23 31.12
N LEU A 395 -17.38 -0.59 30.25
CA LEU A 395 -17.44 -0.34 28.82
C LEU A 395 -18.45 0.76 28.46
N LEU A 396 -19.64 0.71 29.06
CA LEU A 396 -20.73 1.64 28.74
C LEU A 396 -20.61 3.00 29.44
N PHE A 397 -19.99 3.04 30.62
CA PHE A 397 -19.88 4.24 31.44
C PHE A 397 -18.43 4.57 31.78
N ALA A 398 -18.01 5.78 31.45
CA ALA A 398 -16.64 6.25 31.69
C ALA A 398 -16.33 6.56 33.15
N SER A 399 -17.37 6.85 33.93
CA SER A 399 -17.32 7.14 35.35
C SER A 399 -18.69 6.88 35.96
N SER A 400 -18.74 6.68 37.27
CA SER A 400 -19.97 6.37 38.04
C SER A 400 -21.02 7.50 38.02
N THR A 401 -20.71 8.63 37.37
CA THR A 401 -21.47 9.89 37.44
C THR A 401 -22.13 10.31 36.12
N THR A 402 -21.90 9.60 35.01
CA THR A 402 -22.52 9.93 33.71
C THR A 402 -23.74 9.05 33.47
N ALA A 403 -24.95 9.64 33.48
CA ALA A 403 -26.22 8.94 33.34
C ALA A 403 -26.55 8.46 31.91
N GLN A 404 -25.72 8.76 30.92
CA GLN A 404 -25.95 8.39 29.52
C GLN A 404 -24.88 7.42 29.01
N PRO A 405 -25.29 6.28 28.41
CA PRO A 405 -24.35 5.31 27.87
C PRO A 405 -23.65 5.86 26.62
N ILE A 406 -22.33 5.71 26.55
CA ILE A 406 -21.56 6.12 25.37
C ILE A 406 -21.65 4.98 24.34
N LEU A 407 -22.44 5.20 23.28
CA LEU A 407 -22.65 4.20 22.20
C LEU A 407 -21.49 4.13 21.19
N THR A 408 -20.63 5.15 21.16
CA THR A 408 -19.47 5.20 20.26
C THR A 408 -18.20 4.82 21.00
N PRO A 409 -17.45 3.79 20.56
CA PRO A 409 -16.19 3.43 21.16
C PRO A 409 -15.22 4.62 21.21
N ARG A 410 -14.66 4.92 22.40
CA ARG A 410 -13.78 6.09 22.61
C ARG A 410 -12.59 6.22 21.63
N PRO A 411 -11.93 5.14 21.20
CA PRO A 411 -10.87 5.25 20.20
C PRO A 411 -11.40 5.89 18.90
N LEU A 412 -12.60 5.49 18.48
CA LEU A 412 -13.22 5.93 17.23
C LEU A 412 -13.65 7.40 17.30
N MET A 413 -14.02 7.89 18.48
CA MET A 413 -14.36 9.30 18.70
C MET A 413 -13.14 10.22 18.51
N LYS A 414 -11.95 9.80 19.00
CA LYS A 414 -10.70 10.56 18.79
C LYS A 414 -10.30 10.61 17.32
N GLU A 415 -10.39 9.48 16.62
CA GLU A 415 -10.08 9.42 15.19
C GLU A 415 -11.06 10.27 14.36
N LEU A 416 -12.34 10.32 14.73
CA LEU A 416 -13.33 11.18 14.08
C LEU A 416 -13.02 12.68 14.29
N ASP A 417 -12.65 13.09 15.51
CA ASP A 417 -12.27 14.47 15.80
C ASP A 417 -11.00 14.90 15.04
N GLU A 418 -10.03 14.00 14.89
CA GLU A 418 -8.81 14.24 14.10
C GLU A 418 -9.11 14.34 12.60
N MET A 419 -9.98 13.46 12.09
CA MET A 419 -10.45 13.51 10.71
C MET A 419 -11.16 14.84 10.40
N GLU A 420 -12.01 15.33 11.30
CA GLU A 420 -12.72 16.60 11.11
C GLU A 420 -11.75 17.79 11.07
N LYS A 421 -10.72 17.80 11.92
CA LYS A 421 -9.65 18.81 11.88
C LYS A 421 -8.87 18.79 10.57
N ILE A 422 -8.55 17.59 10.05
CA ILE A 422 -7.86 17.45 8.77
C ILE A 422 -8.75 17.95 7.63
N ASN A 423 -10.05 17.63 7.66
CA ASN A 423 -11.00 18.05 6.63
C ASN A 423 -11.17 19.58 6.58
N ALA A 424 -11.17 20.24 7.73
CA ALA A 424 -11.18 21.70 7.82
C ALA A 424 -9.92 22.34 7.20
N LYS A 425 -8.74 21.77 7.48
CA LYS A 425 -7.47 22.23 6.88
C LYS A 425 -7.43 22.04 5.37
N LEU A 426 -7.92 20.90 4.89
CA LEU A 426 -8.01 20.61 3.45
C LEU A 426 -8.93 21.61 2.75
N SER A 427 -10.09 21.90 3.34
CA SER A 427 -11.04 22.86 2.80
C SER A 427 -10.41 24.26 2.64
N ALA A 428 -9.68 24.73 3.66
CA ALA A 428 -8.99 26.02 3.60
C ALA A 428 -7.91 26.08 2.50
N ALA A 429 -7.11 25.01 2.37
CA ALA A 429 -6.08 24.92 1.34
C ALA A 429 -6.68 24.90 -0.08
N VAL A 430 -7.80 24.21 -0.27
CA VAL A 430 -8.53 24.20 -1.55
C VAL A 430 -9.02 25.61 -1.88
N GLU A 431 -9.62 26.32 -0.93
CA GLU A 431 -10.07 27.70 -1.15
C GLU A 431 -8.93 28.63 -1.57
N GLU A 432 -7.77 28.56 -0.90
CA GLU A 432 -6.57 29.34 -1.25
C GLU A 432 -6.11 29.06 -2.69
N VAL A 433 -6.02 27.78 -3.07
CA VAL A 433 -5.64 27.38 -4.44
C VAL A 433 -6.65 27.89 -5.47
N THR A 434 -7.95 27.82 -5.18
CA THR A 434 -8.96 28.35 -6.11
C THR A 434 -8.88 29.87 -6.25
N LEU A 435 -8.57 30.60 -5.18
CA LEU A 435 -8.41 32.05 -5.21
C LEU A 435 -7.21 32.45 -6.06
N GLU A 436 -6.06 31.81 -5.84
CA GLU A 436 -4.85 32.05 -6.63
C GLU A 436 -5.03 31.69 -8.10
N HIS A 437 -5.76 30.60 -8.40
CA HIS A 437 -6.13 30.25 -9.76
C HIS A 437 -6.97 31.34 -10.43
N ARG A 438 -8.00 31.88 -9.74
CA ARG A 438 -8.82 32.99 -10.27
C ARG A 438 -7.99 34.24 -10.54
N LYS A 439 -7.11 34.64 -9.61
CA LYS A 439 -6.22 35.81 -9.80
C LYS A 439 -5.33 35.64 -11.02
N LYS A 440 -4.67 34.49 -11.17
CA LYS A 440 -3.81 34.19 -12.32
C LYS A 440 -4.60 34.17 -13.63
N ASN A 441 -5.83 33.65 -13.62
CA ASN A 441 -6.69 33.64 -14.79
C ASN A 441 -7.04 35.06 -15.25
N GLU A 442 -7.32 35.99 -14.33
CA GLU A 442 -7.52 37.40 -14.68
C GLU A 442 -6.25 38.04 -15.26
N ILE A 443 -5.07 37.76 -14.71
CA ILE A 443 -3.79 38.23 -15.27
C ILE A 443 -3.60 37.74 -16.71
N VAL A 444 -3.88 36.47 -16.99
CA VAL A 444 -3.76 35.89 -18.33
C VAL A 444 -4.72 36.56 -19.32
N LYS A 445 -5.95 36.90 -18.91
CA LYS A 445 -6.91 37.64 -19.75
C LYS A 445 -6.41 39.05 -20.10
N HIS A 446 -5.76 39.74 -19.16
CA HIS A 446 -5.20 41.08 -19.39
C HIS A 446 -3.91 41.05 -20.24
N HIS A 447 -3.12 39.99 -20.13
CA HIS A 447 -1.86 39.83 -20.86
C HIS A 447 -2.03 39.91 -22.39
N ALA A 448 -3.10 39.34 -22.96
CA ALA A 448 -3.35 39.41 -24.40
C ALA A 448 -3.56 40.85 -24.90
N LYS A 449 -4.22 41.70 -24.08
CA LYS A 449 -4.45 43.11 -24.40
C LYS A 449 -3.15 43.92 -24.27
N GLU A 450 -2.33 43.62 -23.27
CA GLU A 450 -1.02 44.26 -23.07
C GLU A 450 -0.04 43.94 -24.20
N ILE A 451 0.00 42.68 -24.65
CA ILE A 451 0.81 42.25 -25.81
C ILE A 451 0.36 43.01 -27.07
N GLY A 452 -0.93 43.14 -27.30
CA GLY A 452 -1.46 43.92 -28.43
C GLY A 452 -1.04 45.40 -28.39
N LEU A 453 -1.02 46.00 -27.20
CA LEU A 453 -0.55 47.37 -27.00
C LEU A 453 0.96 47.50 -27.22
N GLN A 454 1.77 46.57 -26.72
CA GLN A 454 3.22 46.54 -26.91
C GLN A 454 3.59 46.41 -28.39
N ARG A 455 2.90 45.54 -29.13
CA ARG A 455 3.07 45.39 -30.58
C ARG A 455 2.67 46.66 -31.34
N GLY A 456 1.58 47.31 -30.94
CA GLY A 456 1.17 48.60 -31.49
C GLY A 456 2.21 49.70 -31.26
N VAL A 457 2.78 49.77 -30.05
CA VAL A 457 3.86 50.71 -29.71
C VAL A 457 5.11 50.46 -30.55
N PHE A 458 5.47 49.21 -30.79
CA PHE A 458 6.59 48.85 -31.66
C PHE A 458 6.37 49.35 -33.09
N VAL A 459 5.20 49.09 -33.67
CA VAL A 459 4.88 49.56 -35.03
C VAL A 459 4.80 51.08 -35.11
N ASP A 460 4.14 51.74 -34.16
CA ASP A 460 4.05 53.20 -34.12
C ASP A 460 5.45 53.84 -33.89
N PHE A 461 6.39 53.17 -33.22
CA PHE A 461 7.77 53.65 -33.06
C PHE A 461 8.53 53.75 -34.39
N PHE A 462 8.38 52.76 -35.27
CA PHE A 462 9.08 52.73 -36.57
C PHE A 462 8.32 53.47 -37.67
N CYS A 463 6.98 53.42 -37.65
CA CYS A 463 6.17 53.91 -38.77
C CYS A 463 5.55 55.30 -38.51
N ASN A 464 5.24 55.67 -37.25
CA ASN A 464 4.50 56.90 -36.92
C ASN A 464 4.88 57.49 -35.54
N PRO A 465 6.09 58.06 -35.39
CA PRO A 465 6.63 58.46 -34.07
C PRO A 465 5.82 59.57 -33.38
N GLU A 466 5.15 60.44 -34.13
CA GLU A 466 4.32 61.51 -33.55
C GLU A 466 3.00 60.98 -32.95
N ARG A 467 2.44 59.91 -33.54
CA ARG A 467 1.28 59.22 -32.98
C ARG A 467 1.62 58.56 -31.65
N LEU A 468 2.77 57.89 -31.57
CA LEU A 468 3.28 57.31 -30.32
C LEU A 468 3.50 58.39 -29.24
N ARG A 469 4.10 59.52 -29.60
CA ARG A 469 4.28 60.66 -28.69
C ARG A 469 2.95 61.17 -28.13
N SER A 470 1.90 61.23 -28.94
CA SER A 470 0.56 61.66 -28.50
C SER A 470 -0.07 60.66 -27.52
N GLN A 471 0.01 59.35 -27.81
CA GLN A 471 -0.50 58.28 -26.95
C GLN A 471 0.23 58.21 -25.60
N VAL A 472 1.56 58.38 -25.60
CA VAL A 472 2.35 58.41 -24.36
C VAL A 472 1.98 59.61 -23.48
N ARG A 473 1.71 60.78 -24.09
CA ARG A 473 1.23 61.95 -23.35
C ARG A 473 -0.15 61.69 -22.72
N GLU A 474 -1.07 61.08 -23.47
CA GLU A 474 -2.41 60.73 -22.95
C GLU A 474 -2.33 59.69 -21.81
N LEU A 475 -1.51 58.66 -21.97
CA LEU A 475 -1.31 57.63 -20.94
C LEU A 475 -0.70 58.24 -19.67
N THR A 476 0.29 59.14 -19.84
CA THR A 476 0.90 59.87 -18.73
C THR A 476 -0.12 60.74 -18.00
N ALA A 477 -1.06 61.37 -18.73
CA ALA A 477 -2.15 62.14 -18.13
C ALA A 477 -3.13 61.25 -17.35
N ARG A 478 -3.49 60.06 -17.87
CA ARG A 478 -4.35 59.10 -17.17
C ARG A 478 -3.70 58.52 -15.91
N VAL A 479 -2.41 58.19 -15.96
CA VAL A 479 -1.65 57.71 -14.79
C VAL A 479 -1.58 58.79 -13.71
N ARG A 480 -1.32 60.05 -14.10
CA ARG A 480 -1.36 61.18 -13.14
C ARG A 480 -2.75 61.38 -12.54
N ALA A 481 -3.82 61.20 -13.29
CA ALA A 481 -5.19 61.28 -12.77
C ALA A 481 -5.51 60.16 -11.76
N LEU A 482 -5.02 58.94 -12.01
CA LEU A 482 -5.19 57.79 -11.11
C LEU A 482 -4.32 57.86 -9.84
N GLN A 483 -3.20 58.59 -9.86
CA GLN A 483 -2.33 58.81 -8.68
C GLN A 483 -2.87 59.90 -7.73
N VAL A 484 -3.83 60.71 -8.17
CA VAL A 484 -4.46 61.78 -7.39
C VAL A 484 -5.81 61.32 -6.80
N SER A 485 -6.32 60.15 -7.23
CA SER A 485 -7.43 59.42 -6.59
C SER A 485 -6.90 58.39 -5.61
#